data_AF-A0A2N2VR22-F1
#
_entry.id   AF-A0A2N2VR22-F1
#
_cell.length_a   1.000
_cell.length_b   1.000
_cell.length_c   1.000
_cell.angle_alpha   90.00
_cell.angle_beta   90.00
_cell.angle_gamma   90.00
#
_symmetry.space_group_name_H-M   'P 1'
#
loop_
_entity.id
_entity.type
_entity.pdbx_description
1 polymer ?
#
loop_
_entity_poly.entity_id
_entity_poly.type
_entity_poly.pdbx_seq_one_letter_code
_entity_poly.pdbx_strand_id
1 'polypeptide(L)'
;MALTEALRPVLGADAVLSTDGNASCWTVAKALGVESGAFVSAFHGKSGDGIWHVQSVNRYDASLKTWMTRFRGVATKYLPNYLGWRRLLDRFKDNLTPQQFLLHALRTSYE
;
A
#
# COMPACT_ATOMS: atom_id res chain seq x y z
N MET A 1 -8.04 23.60 11.27
CA MET A 1 -7.56 24.29 10.06
C MET A 1 -6.12 23.90 9.72
N ALA A 2 -5.15 24.03 10.62
CA ALA A 2 -3.73 23.74 10.32
C ALA A 2 -3.46 22.35 9.70
N LEU A 3 -4.05 21.28 10.23
CA LEU A 3 -3.84 19.92 9.71
C LEU A 3 -4.48 19.72 8.32
N THR A 4 -5.63 20.35 8.06
CA THR A 4 -6.31 20.29 6.77
C THR A 4 -5.51 20.99 5.68
N GLU A 5 -4.93 22.15 5.99
CA GLU A 5 -4.09 22.92 5.05
C GLU A 5 -2.78 22.19 4.73
N ALA A 6 -2.17 21.54 5.72
CA ALA A 6 -0.96 20.75 5.51
C ALA A 6 -1.19 19.50 4.65
N LEU A 7 -2.35 18.84 4.79
CA LEU A 7 -2.66 17.59 4.09
C LEU A 7 -3.29 17.78 2.70
N ARG A 8 -3.98 18.89 2.46
CA ARG A 8 -4.61 19.20 1.16
C ARG A 8 -3.66 19.10 -0.05
N PRO A 9 -2.42 19.62 -0.04
CA PRO A 9 -1.56 19.56 -1.23
C PRO A 9 -0.96 18.16 -1.49
N VAL A 10 -1.00 17.25 -0.52
CA VAL A 10 -0.36 15.93 -0.61
C VAL A 10 -1.34 14.78 -0.82
N LEU A 11 -2.64 15.00 -0.58
CA LEU A 11 -3.67 13.99 -0.78
C LEU A 11 -4.21 14.06 -2.21
N GLY A 12 -3.95 13.00 -2.99
CA GLY A 12 -4.57 12.79 -4.30
C GLY A 12 -6.07 12.50 -4.20
N ALA A 13 -6.79 12.63 -5.31
CA ALA A 13 -8.25 12.44 -5.35
C ALA A 13 -8.69 11.03 -4.90
N ASP A 14 -7.87 10.02 -5.20
CA ASP A 14 -8.09 8.62 -4.80
C ASP A 14 -7.24 8.21 -3.57
N ALA A 15 -6.68 9.19 -2.86
CA ALA A 15 -5.91 8.90 -1.66
C ALA A 15 -6.83 8.33 -0.58
N VAL A 16 -6.24 7.55 0.32
CA VAL A 16 -6.95 7.01 1.46
C VAL A 16 -6.16 7.33 2.72
N LEU A 17 -6.80 8.02 3.66
CA LEU A 17 -6.14 8.49 4.87
C LEU A 17 -6.15 7.40 5.94
N SER A 18 -4.98 6.83 6.22
CA SER A 18 -4.81 5.94 7.38
C SER A 18 -4.31 6.70 8.59
N THR A 19 -4.95 6.50 9.74
CA THR A 19 -4.67 7.28 10.95
C THR A 19 -4.48 6.36 12.15
N ASP A 20 -3.91 6.88 13.24
CA ASP A 20 -3.81 6.19 14.54
C ASP A 20 -5.14 6.16 15.33
N GLY A 21 -6.24 6.64 14.72
CA GLY A 21 -7.55 6.74 15.34
C GLY A 21 -7.83 8.07 16.02
N ASN A 22 -6.93 9.06 15.94
CA ASN A 22 -7.15 10.38 16.53
C ASN A 22 -8.34 11.12 15.88
N ALA A 23 -9.24 11.68 16.71
CA ALA A 23 -10.43 12.41 16.27
C ALA A 23 -10.15 13.60 15.35
N SER A 24 -8.98 14.23 15.49
CA SER A 24 -8.54 15.32 14.60
C SER A 24 -8.36 14.85 13.16
N CYS A 25 -7.83 13.65 12.95
CA CYS A 25 -7.63 13.08 11.61
C CYS A 25 -8.96 12.72 10.93
N TRP A 26 -9.94 12.21 11.69
CA TRP A 26 -11.30 11.98 11.19
C TRP A 26 -11.98 13.27 10.72
N THR A 27 -11.82 14.34 11.49
CA THR A 27 -12.37 15.66 11.14
C THR A 27 -11.75 16.19 9.84
N VAL A 28 -10.44 15.97 9.66
CA VAL A 28 -9.75 16.38 8.43
C VAL A 28 -10.14 15.52 7.23
N ALA A 29 -10.23 14.20 7.37
CA ALA A 29 -10.69 13.32 6.31
C ALA A 29 -12.09 13.70 5.81
N LYS A 30 -13.02 13.93 6.75
CA LYS A 30 -14.39 14.37 6.43
C LYS A 30 -14.40 15.74 5.73
N ALA A 31 -13.55 16.67 6.18
CA ALA A 31 -13.43 17.99 5.56
C ALA A 31 -12.80 17.96 4.16
N LEU A 32 -11.98 16.95 3.85
CA LEU A 32 -11.34 16.77 2.55
C LEU A 32 -12.09 15.79 1.63
N GLY A 33 -13.13 15.10 2.13
CA GLY A 33 -13.89 14.12 1.35
C GLY A 33 -13.10 12.86 0.99
N VAL A 34 -12.06 12.55 1.77
CA VAL A 34 -11.13 11.44 1.52
C VAL A 34 -11.58 10.22 2.34
N GLU A 35 -11.55 9.03 1.75
CA GLU A 35 -11.81 7.80 2.49
C GLU A 35 -10.79 7.67 3.64
N SER A 36 -11.23 7.31 4.83
CA SER A 36 -10.34 7.23 6.00
C SER A 36 -10.59 6.01 6.86
N GLY A 37 -9.50 5.39 7.30
CA GLY A 37 -9.50 4.29 8.26
C GLY A 37 -8.57 4.57 9.44
N ALA A 38 -8.81 3.89 10.56
CA ALA A 38 -7.90 3.88 11.69
C ALA A 38 -7.14 2.56 11.74
N PHE A 39 -5.81 2.63 11.88
CA PHE A 39 -4.96 1.47 12.11
C PHE A 39 -5.19 0.91 13.50
N VAL A 40 -5.61 -0.35 13.56
CA VAL A 40 -5.71 -1.09 14.82
C VAL A 40 -4.38 -1.81 15.06
N SER A 41 -3.69 -1.46 16.14
CA SER A 41 -2.38 -2.03 16.53
C SER A 41 -2.49 -3.31 17.35
N ALA A 42 -3.56 -3.46 18.14
CA ALA A 42 -3.79 -4.59 19.03
C ALA A 42 -5.03 -5.39 18.59
N PHE A 43 -4.88 -6.71 18.51
CA PHE A 43 -5.94 -7.65 18.17
C PHE A 43 -6.97 -7.74 19.31
N HIS A 44 -7.85 -6.74 19.45
CA HIS A 44 -8.90 -6.70 20.48
C HIS A 44 -10.24 -6.16 19.93
N GLY A 45 -10.69 -6.72 18.82
CA GLY A 45 -12.03 -6.42 18.29
C GLY A 45 -12.41 -7.34 17.15
N LYS A 46 -13.70 -7.70 17.07
CA LYS A 46 -14.26 -8.56 16.03
C LYS A 46 -13.84 -8.03 14.66
N SER A 47 -13.05 -8.84 13.95
CA SER A 47 -12.83 -8.86 12.51
C SER A 47 -13.12 -7.54 11.80
N GLY A 48 -12.20 -6.59 11.89
CA GLY A 48 -12.03 -5.63 10.81
C GLY A 48 -11.37 -6.35 9.65
N ASP A 49 -12.15 -7.06 8.84
CA ASP A 49 -11.73 -7.41 7.47
C ASP A 49 -11.32 -6.10 6.80
N GLY A 50 -10.02 -5.85 6.66
CA GLY A 50 -9.62 -4.50 6.29
C GLY A 50 -8.15 -4.29 5.97
N ILE A 51 -7.98 -3.44 4.97
CA ILE A 51 -6.79 -2.71 4.54
C ILE A 51 -6.09 -1.93 5.69
N TRP A 52 -6.76 -1.82 6.85
CA TRP A 52 -6.40 -0.95 7.98
C TRP A 52 -5.80 -1.67 9.19
N HIS A 53 -5.12 -2.80 8.97
CA HIS A 53 -4.53 -3.57 10.05
C HIS A 53 -3.01 -3.65 9.93
N VAL A 54 -2.28 -3.36 11.01
CA VAL A 54 -0.81 -3.38 11.01
C VAL A 54 -0.26 -4.76 10.66
N GLN A 55 -0.98 -5.83 11.07
CA GLN A 55 -0.55 -7.20 10.72
C GLN A 55 -0.72 -7.51 9.23
N SER A 56 -1.61 -6.82 8.50
CA SER A 56 -1.70 -6.96 7.04
C SER A 56 -0.44 -6.42 6.37
N VAL A 57 0.07 -5.28 6.84
CA VAL A 57 1.35 -4.70 6.39
C VAL A 57 2.53 -5.59 6.79
N ASN A 58 2.58 -6.06 8.04
CA ASN A 58 3.64 -6.95 8.52
C ASN A 58 3.66 -8.28 7.74
N ARG A 59 2.49 -8.86 7.46
CA ARG A 59 2.36 -10.07 6.65
C ARG A 59 2.87 -9.83 5.23
N TYR A 60 2.55 -8.68 4.65
CA TYR A 60 3.03 -8.32 3.32
C TYR A 60 4.56 -8.16 3.29
N ASP A 61 5.13 -7.42 4.24
CA ASP A 61 6.58 -7.24 4.38
C ASP A 61 7.31 -8.57 4.57
N ALA A 62 6.82 -9.43 5.46
CA ALA A 62 7.40 -10.76 5.68
C ALA A 62 7.34 -11.62 4.40
N SER A 63 6.20 -11.64 3.70
CA SER A 63 6.02 -12.35 2.44
C SER A 63 6.94 -11.84 1.33
N LEU A 64 7.14 -10.52 1.26
CA LEU A 64 8.07 -9.90 0.32
C LEU A 64 9.51 -10.35 0.63
N LYS A 65 9.95 -10.24 1.88
CA LYS A 65 11.27 -10.71 2.33
C LYS A 65 11.52 -12.18 1.98
N THR A 66 10.55 -13.05 2.27
CA THR A 66 10.64 -14.49 1.92
C THR A 66 10.82 -14.69 0.41
N TRP A 67 10.07 -13.98 -0.43
CA TRP A 67 10.23 -14.09 -1.89
C TRP A 67 11.57 -13.56 -2.39
N MET A 68 12.09 -12.49 -1.78
CA MET A 68 13.41 -11.94 -2.14
C MET A 68 14.55 -12.93 -1.89
N THR A 69 14.41 -13.87 -0.94
CA THR A 69 15.48 -14.87 -0.65
C THR A 69 15.88 -15.74 -1.86
N ARG A 70 15.02 -15.81 -2.88
CA ARG A 70 15.25 -16.52 -4.15
C ARG A 70 16.28 -15.82 -5.04
N PHE A 71 16.49 -14.52 -4.85
CA PHE A 71 17.33 -13.67 -5.70
C PHE A 71 18.64 -13.33 -4.98
N ARG A 72 19.65 -14.20 -5.12
CA ARG A 72 20.93 -14.07 -4.38
C ARG A 72 22.03 -13.26 -5.09
N GLY A 73 21.77 -12.70 -6.27
CA GLY A 73 22.81 -12.04 -7.09
C GLY A 73 22.28 -10.98 -8.06
N VAL A 74 21.06 -10.47 -7.86
CA VAL A 74 20.50 -9.48 -8.76
C VAL A 74 20.95 -8.09 -8.32
N ALA A 75 21.34 -7.26 -9.29
CA ALA A 75 21.86 -5.94 -9.02
C ALA A 75 20.82 -5.09 -8.26
N THR A 76 21.24 -4.53 -7.12
CA THR A 76 20.43 -3.66 -6.25
C THR A 76 19.84 -2.47 -6.98
N LYS A 77 20.42 -2.06 -8.12
CA LYS A 77 19.86 -1.03 -9.02
C LYS A 77 18.43 -1.32 -9.50
N TYR A 78 17.99 -2.58 -9.50
CA TYR A 78 16.63 -2.95 -9.89
C TYR A 78 15.67 -3.12 -8.71
N LEU A 79 16.14 -2.99 -7.47
CA LEU A 79 15.32 -3.17 -6.27
C LEU A 79 14.02 -2.32 -6.27
N PRO A 80 13.99 -1.08 -6.81
CA PRO A 80 12.74 -0.32 -6.94
C PRO A 80 11.65 -1.06 -7.73
N ASN A 81 12.04 -1.89 -8.71
CA ASN A 81 11.10 -2.63 -9.56
C ASN A 81 10.58 -3.91 -8.90
N TYR A 82 11.28 -4.45 -7.91
CA TYR A 82 10.92 -5.73 -7.26
C TYR A 82 9.56 -5.67 -6.57
N LEU A 83 9.26 -4.54 -5.92
CA LEU A 83 7.97 -4.35 -5.28
C LEU A 83 6.84 -4.34 -6.32
N GLY A 84 7.04 -3.65 -7.45
CA GLY A 84 6.11 -3.62 -8.56
C GLY A 84 5.87 -5.01 -9.15
N TRP A 85 6.94 -5.76 -9.43
CA TRP A 85 6.85 -7.13 -9.94
C TRP A 85 6.16 -8.07 -8.95
N ARG A 86 6.45 -7.94 -7.64
CA ARG A 86 5.76 -8.76 -6.65
C ARG A 86 4.27 -8.49 -6.61
N ARG A 87 3.86 -7.20 -6.62
CA ARG A 87 2.45 -6.80 -6.68
C ARG A 87 1.76 -7.32 -7.94
N LEU A 88 2.46 -7.31 -9.06
CA LEU A 88 1.94 -7.84 -10.32
C LEU A 88 1.69 -9.35 -10.24
N LEU A 89 2.67 -10.11 -9.74
CA LEU A 89 2.56 -11.56 -9.55
C LEU A 89 1.46 -11.92 -8.54
N ASP A 90 1.36 -11.19 -7.43
CA ASP A 90 0.31 -11.45 -6.42
C ASP A 90 -1.10 -11.12 -6.96
N ARG A 91 -1.23 -10.08 -7.82
CA ARG A 91 -2.49 -9.65 -8.43
C ARG A 91 -3.00 -10.65 -9.46
N PHE A 92 -2.15 -11.06 -10.40
CA PHE A 92 -2.57 -11.87 -11.55
C PHE A 92 -2.39 -13.38 -11.32
N LYS A 93 -1.51 -13.78 -10.39
CA LYS A 93 -1.20 -15.19 -10.10
C LYS A 93 -0.97 -15.97 -11.42
N ASP A 94 -1.74 -17.03 -11.64
CA ASP A 94 -1.63 -17.90 -12.81
C ASP A 94 -2.25 -17.29 -14.09
N ASN A 95 -2.98 -16.18 -13.98
CA ASN A 95 -3.60 -15.48 -15.11
C ASN A 95 -2.70 -14.42 -15.75
N LEU A 96 -1.45 -14.30 -15.31
CA LEU A 96 -0.51 -13.32 -15.84
C LEU A 96 -0.02 -13.71 -17.23
N THR A 97 -0.38 -12.94 -18.25
CA THR A 97 0.14 -13.17 -19.61
C THR A 97 1.48 -12.47 -19.83
N PRO A 98 2.34 -12.97 -20.73
CA PRO A 98 3.59 -12.30 -21.09
C PRO A 98 3.39 -10.85 -21.56
N GLN A 99 2.30 -10.58 -22.27
CA GLN A 99 1.94 -9.24 -22.75
C GLN A 99 1.61 -8.30 -21.59
N GLN A 100 0.84 -8.76 -20.60
CA GLN A 100 0.56 -8.00 -19.38
C GLN A 100 1.84 -7.72 -18.59
N PHE A 101 2.72 -8.71 -18.47
CA PHE A 101 4.00 -8.53 -17.79
C PHE A 101 4.85 -7.44 -18.45
N LEU A 102 4.99 -7.50 -19.78
CA LEU A 102 5.76 -6.51 -20.53
C LEU A 102 5.15 -5.10 -20.40
N LEU A 103 3.82 -4.97 -20.52
CA LEU A 103 3.11 -3.70 -20.37
C LEU A 103 3.40 -3.06 -19.00
N HIS A 104 3.34 -3.84 -17.93
CA HIS A 104 3.60 -3.36 -16.58
C HIS A 104 5.08 -3.08 -16.30
N ALA A 105 6.00 -3.84 -16.92
CA ALA A 105 7.45 -3.61 -16.79
C ALA A 105 7.92 -2.34 -17.52
N LEU A 106 7.24 -1.92 -18.59
CA LEU A 106 7.54 -0.70 -19.33
C LEU A 106 6.94 0.57 -18.67
N ARG A 107 5.97 0.41 -17.76
CA ARG A 107 5.35 1.52 -17.06
C ARG A 107 6.31 2.02 -15.96
N THR A 108 6.90 3.19 -16.18
CA THR A 108 7.95 3.77 -15.32
C THR A 108 7.41 4.27 -13.97
N SER A 109 6.09 4.37 -13.81
CA SER A 109 5.42 4.87 -12.61
C SER A 109 4.13 4.10 -12.32
N TYR A 110 4.01 3.53 -11.13
CA TYR A 110 2.74 3.08 -10.56
C TYR A 110 2.07 4.27 -9.87
N GLU A 111 1.52 5.18 -10.67
CA GLU A 111 0.45 6.09 -10.24
C GLU A 111 -0.90 5.43 -10.47
#